data_AF-A0A2D6XL05-F1
#
_entry.id   AF-A0A2D6XL05-F1
#
_cell.length_a   1.000
_cell.length_b   1.000
_cell.length_c   1.000
_cell.angle_alpha   90.00
_cell.angle_beta   90.00
_cell.angle_gamma   90.00
#
_symmetry.space_group_name_H-M   'P 1'
#
loop_
_entity.id
_entity.type
_entity.pdbx_description
1 polymer ?
#
loop_
_entity_poly.entity_id
_entity_poly.type
_entity_poly.pdbx_seq_one_letter_code
_entity_poly.pdbx_strand_id
1 'polypeptide(L)'
;MTDAQLEGLLDTYVEGSEVESDQDSKTSWETEEEWIIFGIENLYENRNPSSLEKSDDKRERKWFRKGRRQGWASNFSFTLKRVIKSPWKTFNEWREHGVQNGYEERNPQSLVKSKDKDERSWYHRGSNNEWLSKFNFILKRESIPWGNLEEWVDHGLDEGFSDKSPVEIENSQDSTQRSWYRMGCRKKWLNNFSFKKKKKTLFSDYSEWRKHGLDSGYRSRNPTSLERSEDKIERSWYDKGIREGWIKKFKMDRVKKNSNLSFNNLEEWKEYGIEQGYDNRTVSSVAHSKKASERSWYRKGETSEWTGEFDFVRNIAKNGTWKNLDYVLKYAVSLIRDNEWDNLPGGSKLTKLGYSSFAGAVQKYHGGFPTFRERLEGYMEQFRESGGNQLGSLLDDYVGGDEK
;
A
#
# COMPACT_ATOMS: atom_id res chain seq x y z
N MET A 1 40.96 18.32 -23.40
CA MET A 1 40.00 18.68 -22.33
C MET A 1 40.40 20.04 -21.83
N THR A 2 39.51 21.02 -21.95
CA THR A 2 39.74 22.39 -21.49
C THR A 2 39.34 22.51 -20.02
N ASP A 3 39.93 23.42 -19.26
CA ASP A 3 39.66 23.60 -17.82
C ASP A 3 38.16 23.81 -17.49
N ALA A 4 37.37 24.33 -18.44
CA ALA A 4 35.91 24.44 -18.33
C ALA A 4 35.15 23.08 -18.27
N GLN A 5 35.77 21.98 -18.68
CA GLN A 5 35.18 20.63 -18.58
C GLN A 5 35.47 19.95 -17.23
N LEU A 6 36.40 20.49 -16.43
CA LEU A 6 36.73 19.98 -15.09
C LEU A 6 35.84 20.59 -14.00
N GLU A 7 35.40 21.84 -14.14
CA GLU A 7 34.51 22.48 -13.15
C GLU A 7 33.09 21.88 -13.15
N GLY A 8 32.61 21.35 -14.28
CA GLY A 8 31.30 20.68 -14.36
C GLY A 8 31.21 19.32 -13.64
N LEU A 9 32.34 18.74 -13.21
CA LEU A 9 32.37 17.46 -12.50
C LEU A 9 32.40 17.61 -10.97
N LEU A 10 32.71 18.81 -10.45
CA LEU A 10 32.80 19.05 -9.01
C LEU A 10 31.47 19.49 -8.38
N ASP A 11 30.53 20.03 -9.15
CA ASP A 11 29.21 20.45 -8.64
C ASP A 11 28.21 19.30 -8.43
N THR A 12 28.49 18.09 -8.94
CA THR A 12 27.64 16.91 -8.69
C THR A 12 28.01 16.11 -7.44
N TYR A 13 29.02 16.52 -6.67
CA TYR A 13 29.55 15.73 -5.55
C TYR A 13 29.31 16.33 -4.16
N VAL A 14 28.51 17.39 -4.03
CA VAL A 14 28.19 18.01 -2.73
C VAL A 14 26.67 18.16 -2.55
N GLU A 15 25.90 17.12 -2.84
CA GLU A 15 24.68 16.86 -2.07
C GLU A 15 25.08 15.84 -1.01
N GLY A 16 25.35 16.36 0.20
CA GLY A 16 25.62 15.57 1.38
C GLY A 16 24.46 14.62 1.63
N SER A 17 24.60 13.39 1.14
CA SER A 17 23.92 12.26 1.73
C SER A 17 24.38 12.22 3.18
N GLU A 18 23.55 12.75 4.08
CA GLU A 18 23.45 12.25 5.45
C GLU A 18 23.18 10.75 5.34
N VAL A 19 24.24 9.99 5.09
CA VAL A 19 24.30 8.59 5.43
C VAL A 19 24.22 8.63 6.94
N GLU A 20 23.00 8.68 7.47
CA GLU A 20 22.68 8.20 8.81
C GLU A 20 23.29 6.81 8.85
N SER A 21 24.54 6.73 9.33
CA SER A 21 25.19 5.48 9.56
C SER A 21 24.33 4.80 10.61
N ASP A 22 23.49 3.88 10.16
CA ASP A 22 22.71 2.90 10.93
C ASP A 22 23.67 1.94 11.69
N GLN A 23 24.83 2.43 12.15
CA GLN A 23 25.39 2.04 13.44
C GLN A 23 24.43 2.52 14.54
N ASP A 24 23.21 1.98 14.52
CA ASP A 24 22.34 1.79 15.67
C ASP A 24 23.23 1.03 16.66
N SER A 25 23.98 1.78 17.46
CA SER A 25 24.88 1.26 18.48
C SER A 25 24.07 0.25 19.27
N LYS A 26 24.52 -1.00 19.19
CA LYS A 26 23.80 -2.19 19.67
C LYS A 26 23.23 -1.88 21.05
N THR A 27 21.94 -1.54 21.11
CA THR A 27 21.33 -1.00 22.33
C THR A 27 21.44 -2.05 23.43
N SER A 28 22.31 -1.77 24.39
CA SER A 28 22.85 -2.65 25.42
C SER A 28 21.86 -2.88 26.57
N TRP A 29 20.60 -3.17 26.25
CA TRP A 29 19.59 -3.50 27.28
C TRP A 29 19.40 -5.02 27.32
N GLU A 30 20.48 -5.77 27.43
CA GLU A 30 20.44 -7.24 27.39
C GLU A 30 19.79 -7.80 28.65
N THR A 31 19.87 -7.10 29.77
CA THR A 31 19.23 -7.47 31.04
C THR A 31 18.07 -6.54 31.44
N GLU A 32 17.26 -7.00 32.40
CA GLU A 32 16.16 -6.21 32.96
C GLU A 32 16.68 -4.98 33.72
N GLU A 33 17.80 -5.10 34.44
CA GLU A 33 18.38 -3.98 35.20
C GLU A 33 18.83 -2.86 34.27
N GLU A 34 19.53 -3.18 33.18
CA GLU A 34 19.96 -2.20 32.17
C GLU A 34 18.76 -1.49 31.53
N TRP A 35 17.69 -2.23 31.27
CA TRP A 35 16.46 -1.68 30.72
C TRP A 35 15.75 -0.75 31.71
N ILE A 36 15.70 -1.09 33.00
CA ILE A 36 15.12 -0.25 34.06
C ILE A 36 15.94 1.02 34.25
N ILE A 37 17.27 0.91 34.38
CA ILE A 37 18.19 2.05 34.54
C ILE A 37 17.99 3.03 33.39
N PHE A 38 17.96 2.53 32.15
CA PHE A 38 17.73 3.35 30.97
C PHE A 38 16.37 4.08 31.03
N GLY A 39 15.31 3.40 31.50
CA GLY A 39 14.00 4.01 31.67
C GLY A 39 14.00 5.17 32.66
N ILE A 40 14.68 5.00 33.79
CA ILE A 40 14.79 6.00 34.86
C ILE A 40 15.64 7.20 34.39
N GLU A 41 16.79 6.96 33.76
CA GLU A 41 17.66 8.02 33.23
C GLU A 41 16.94 8.92 32.22
N ASN A 42 15.97 8.36 31.47
CA ASN A 42 15.17 9.08 30.49
C ASN A 42 13.82 9.58 31.03
N LEU A 43 13.58 9.49 32.35
CA LEU A 43 12.36 9.93 33.03
C LEU A 43 11.06 9.28 32.50
N TYR A 44 11.16 8.07 31.97
CA TYR A 44 10.03 7.35 31.39
C TYR A 44 9.03 6.87 32.44
N GLU A 45 9.43 6.78 33.71
CA GLU A 45 8.54 6.49 34.83
C GLU A 45 7.38 7.49 34.89
N ASN A 46 7.62 8.76 34.52
CA ASN A 46 6.60 9.82 34.56
C ASN A 46 5.67 9.86 33.33
N ARG A 47 5.80 8.89 32.41
CA ARG A 47 5.01 8.83 31.17
C ARG A 47 3.97 7.72 31.24
N ASN A 48 2.91 7.90 30.46
CA ASN A 48 1.89 6.87 30.30
C ASN A 48 2.43 5.76 29.39
N PRO A 49 2.33 4.46 29.76
CA PRO A 49 2.70 3.34 28.91
C PRO A 49 2.19 3.46 27.46
N SER A 50 0.95 3.92 27.29
CA SER A 50 0.35 4.11 25.95
C SER A 50 0.96 5.26 25.16
N SER A 51 1.51 6.29 25.82
CA SER A 51 2.23 7.37 25.13
C SER A 51 3.65 6.97 24.76
N LEU A 52 4.28 6.08 25.54
CA LEU A 52 5.58 5.49 25.21
C LEU A 52 5.48 4.56 23.98
N GLU A 53 4.41 3.78 23.88
CA GLU A 53 4.15 2.91 22.72
C GLU A 53 3.93 3.69 21.42
N LYS A 54 3.37 4.90 21.53
CA LYS A 54 3.02 5.80 20.42
C LYS A 54 3.98 6.98 20.25
N SER A 55 5.07 7.04 21.00
CA SER A 55 6.02 8.15 20.94
C SER A 55 6.59 8.29 19.54
N ASP A 56 6.87 9.52 19.08
CA ASP A 56 7.51 9.74 17.79
C ASP A 56 8.99 9.30 17.81
N ASP A 57 9.61 9.29 19.00
CA ASP A 57 10.96 8.79 19.23
C ASP A 57 11.03 7.26 19.04
N LYS A 58 11.83 6.85 18.03
CA LYS A 58 12.10 5.45 17.70
C LYS A 58 12.77 4.71 18.86
N ARG A 59 13.66 5.35 19.61
CA ARG A 59 14.40 4.76 20.75
C ARG A 59 13.46 4.45 21.91
N GLU A 60 12.60 5.40 22.25
CA GLU A 60 11.56 5.24 23.28
C GLU A 60 10.60 4.08 22.96
N ARG A 61 10.09 4.03 21.72
CA ARG A 61 9.23 2.93 21.26
C ARG A 61 9.94 1.58 21.29
N LYS A 62 11.20 1.52 20.83
CA LYS A 62 12.00 0.28 20.84
C LYS A 62 12.20 -0.21 22.28
N TRP A 63 12.57 0.69 23.19
CA TRP A 63 12.72 0.41 24.62
C TRP A 63 11.43 -0.17 25.21
N PHE A 64 10.31 0.54 25.08
CA PHE A 64 9.03 0.10 25.66
C PHE A 64 8.55 -1.24 25.07
N ARG A 65 8.65 -1.43 23.75
CA ARG A 65 8.28 -2.70 23.09
C ARG A 65 9.15 -3.86 23.53
N LYS A 66 10.45 -3.64 23.79
CA LYS A 66 11.34 -4.68 24.31
C LYS A 66 10.92 -5.09 25.72
N GLY A 67 10.73 -4.12 26.62
CA GLY A 67 10.27 -4.38 27.99
C GLY A 67 8.93 -5.11 28.03
N ARG A 68 7.98 -4.76 27.15
CA ARG A 68 6.70 -5.48 27.05
C ARG A 68 6.86 -6.92 26.53
N ARG A 69 7.75 -7.15 25.55
CA ARG A 69 7.99 -8.50 24.99
C ARG A 69 8.65 -9.43 26.01
N GLN A 70 9.54 -8.89 26.85
CA GLN A 70 10.26 -9.65 27.88
C GLN A 70 9.52 -9.72 29.22
N GLY A 71 8.40 -9.01 29.38
CA GLY A 71 7.65 -8.93 30.64
C GLY A 71 8.16 -7.87 31.63
N TRP A 72 9.34 -7.30 31.43
CA TRP A 72 9.94 -6.28 32.31
C TRP A 72 9.09 -5.03 32.51
N ALA A 73 8.27 -4.66 31.51
CA ALA A 73 7.41 -3.50 31.60
C ALA A 73 6.37 -3.58 32.75
N SER A 74 6.01 -4.78 33.22
CA SER A 74 5.13 -4.90 34.40
C SER A 74 5.84 -4.58 35.72
N ASN A 75 7.16 -4.73 35.75
CA ASN A 75 8.00 -4.48 36.92
C ASN A 75 8.46 -3.02 36.99
N PHE A 76 8.36 -2.29 35.89
CA PHE A 76 8.66 -0.87 35.83
C PHE A 76 7.56 -0.05 36.49
N SER A 77 7.93 0.71 37.52
CA SER A 77 7.03 1.60 38.26
C SER A 77 6.69 2.85 37.45
N PHE A 78 5.81 2.72 36.45
CA PHE A 78 5.24 3.89 35.80
C PHE A 78 4.46 4.70 36.84
N THR A 79 5.01 5.85 37.24
CA THR A 79 4.29 6.90 37.94
C THR A 79 3.30 7.45 36.93
N LEU A 80 2.15 6.76 36.80
CA LEU A 80 0.98 7.31 36.16
C LEU A 80 0.75 8.66 36.84
N LYS A 81 1.14 9.76 36.17
CA LYS A 81 0.76 11.11 36.58
C LYS A 81 -0.73 10.98 36.81
N ARG A 82 -1.16 11.01 38.07
CA ARG A 82 -2.56 10.87 38.43
C ARG A 82 -3.25 11.85 37.51
N VAL A 83 -4.03 11.34 36.57
CA VAL A 83 -4.80 12.17 35.64
C VAL A 83 -5.42 13.20 36.54
N ILE A 84 -5.00 14.47 36.41
CA ILE A 84 -5.43 15.55 37.29
C ILE A 84 -6.94 15.39 37.31
N LYS A 85 -7.48 14.95 38.46
CA LYS A 85 -8.89 14.64 38.56
C LYS A 85 -9.57 15.92 38.10
N SER A 86 -10.37 15.81 37.04
CA SER A 86 -11.13 16.93 36.47
C SER A 86 -11.59 17.83 37.61
N PRO A 87 -11.33 19.16 37.55
CA PRO A 87 -11.62 20.05 38.66
C PRO A 87 -13.10 20.00 39.07
N TRP A 88 -13.98 19.64 38.12
CA TRP A 88 -15.41 19.48 38.32
C TRP A 88 -15.76 18.05 38.77
N LYS A 89 -16.06 17.90 40.06
CA LYS A 89 -16.54 16.63 40.67
C LYS A 89 -18.06 16.54 40.64
N THR A 90 -18.74 17.68 40.75
CA THR A 90 -20.21 17.75 40.79
C THR A 90 -20.79 18.43 39.54
N PHE A 91 -22.08 18.20 39.28
CA PHE A 91 -22.80 18.87 38.19
C PHE A 91 -22.80 20.40 38.33
N ASN A 92 -22.93 20.92 39.56
CA ASN A 92 -22.99 22.36 39.82
C ASN A 92 -21.65 23.04 39.52
N GLU A 93 -20.53 22.49 39.99
CA GLU A 93 -19.19 23.00 39.67
C GLU A 93 -18.94 23.01 38.16
N TRP A 94 -19.35 21.93 37.46
CA TRP A 94 -19.22 21.84 36.01
C TRP A 94 -20.11 22.87 35.30
N ARG A 95 -21.37 23.02 35.73
CA ARG A 95 -22.33 23.96 35.15
C ARG A 95 -21.90 25.41 35.36
N GLU A 96 -21.50 25.78 36.58
CA GLU A 96 -21.02 27.13 36.91
C GLU A 96 -19.81 27.50 36.06
N HIS A 97 -18.86 26.59 35.89
CA HIS A 97 -17.73 26.81 34.99
C HIS A 97 -18.17 27.01 33.54
N GLY A 98 -19.15 26.24 33.05
CA GLY A 98 -19.70 26.42 31.71
C GLY A 98 -20.31 27.80 31.51
N VAL A 99 -21.09 28.26 32.49
CA VAL A 99 -21.75 29.58 32.50
C VAL A 99 -20.75 30.72 32.58
N GLN A 100 -19.77 30.63 33.48
CA GLN A 100 -18.72 31.66 33.62
C GLN A 100 -17.90 31.85 32.35
N ASN A 101 -17.74 30.80 31.54
CA ASN A 101 -17.02 30.86 30.27
C ASN A 101 -17.94 31.07 29.05
N GLY A 102 -19.25 31.29 29.25
CA GLY A 102 -20.22 31.56 28.19
C GLY A 102 -20.45 30.38 27.23
N TYR A 103 -20.27 29.14 27.68
CA TYR A 103 -20.43 27.96 26.83
C TYR A 103 -21.89 27.70 26.45
N GLU A 104 -22.86 28.23 27.20
CA GLU A 104 -24.28 28.17 26.87
C GLU A 104 -24.62 28.87 25.56
N GLU A 105 -23.88 29.91 25.17
CA GLU A 105 -24.11 30.62 23.91
C GLU A 105 -23.48 29.93 22.70
N ARG A 106 -22.66 28.89 22.94
CA ARG A 106 -21.89 28.21 21.91
C ARG A 106 -22.63 26.98 21.40
N ASN A 107 -22.40 26.67 20.13
CA ASN A 107 -22.83 25.39 19.58
C ASN A 107 -22.05 24.26 20.28
N PRO A 108 -22.71 23.24 20.87
CA PRO A 108 -22.08 22.06 21.45
C PRO A 108 -20.96 21.46 20.59
N GLN A 109 -21.18 21.39 19.27
CA GLN A 109 -20.20 20.82 18.34
C GLN A 109 -18.94 21.69 18.17
N SER A 110 -19.04 22.99 18.43
CA SER A 110 -17.89 23.90 18.44
C SER A 110 -17.01 23.69 19.67
N LEU A 111 -17.58 23.30 20.81
CA LEU A 111 -16.83 23.01 22.05
C LEU A 111 -16.06 21.69 21.90
N VAL A 112 -16.66 20.66 21.27
CA VAL A 112 -15.98 19.39 20.93
C VAL A 112 -14.72 19.63 20.10
N LYS A 113 -14.80 20.55 19.14
CA LYS A 113 -13.73 20.85 18.18
C LYS A 113 -12.87 22.04 18.60
N SER A 114 -13.05 22.57 19.80
CA SER A 114 -12.29 23.73 20.25
C SER A 114 -10.80 23.43 20.25
N LYS A 115 -9.96 24.45 20.05
CA LYS A 115 -8.49 24.33 20.23
C LYS A 115 -8.12 24.32 21.71
N ASP A 116 -8.94 24.95 22.56
CA ASP A 116 -8.76 24.96 24.00
C ASP A 116 -9.00 23.55 24.58
N LYS A 117 -8.04 23.08 25.36
CA LYS A 117 -8.11 21.77 26.02
C LYS A 117 -9.16 21.76 27.12
N ASP A 118 -9.36 22.87 27.82
CA ASP A 118 -10.29 22.94 28.94
C ASP A 118 -11.74 22.93 28.44
N GLU A 119 -12.03 23.61 27.32
CA GLU A 119 -13.33 23.52 26.63
C GLU A 119 -13.68 22.09 26.23
N ARG A 120 -12.74 21.39 25.57
CA ARG A 120 -12.95 20.00 25.15
C ARG A 120 -13.12 19.09 26.36
N SER A 121 -12.29 19.26 27.39
CA SER A 121 -12.34 18.49 28.63
C SER A 121 -13.69 18.66 29.33
N TRP A 122 -14.15 19.91 29.44
CA TRP A 122 -15.45 20.27 29.99
C TRP A 122 -16.58 19.59 29.22
N TYR A 123 -16.58 19.69 27.89
CA TYR A 123 -17.59 19.06 27.06
C TYR A 123 -17.62 17.53 27.24
N HIS A 124 -16.47 16.86 27.11
CA HIS A 124 -16.39 15.40 27.24
C HIS A 124 -16.79 14.93 28.64
N ARG A 125 -16.42 15.68 29.69
CA ARG A 125 -16.85 15.39 31.06
C ARG A 125 -18.37 15.47 31.18
N GLY A 126 -18.97 16.53 30.65
CA GLY A 126 -20.41 16.70 30.66
C GLY A 126 -21.14 15.62 29.88
N SER A 127 -20.58 15.19 28.75
CA SER A 127 -21.13 14.08 27.95
C SER A 127 -21.08 12.75 28.70
N ASN A 128 -19.93 12.43 29.30
CA ASN A 128 -19.73 11.15 29.97
C ASN A 128 -20.56 10.98 31.26
N ASN A 129 -20.99 12.09 31.86
CA ASN A 129 -21.83 12.09 33.08
C ASN A 129 -23.29 12.45 32.79
N GLU A 130 -23.70 12.52 31.51
CA GLU A 130 -25.05 12.92 31.10
C GLU A 130 -25.48 14.32 31.61
N TRP A 131 -24.52 15.19 31.88
CA TRP A 131 -24.76 16.56 32.35
C TRP A 131 -25.08 17.52 31.21
N LEU A 132 -24.56 17.25 30.01
CA LEU A 132 -24.83 18.08 28.82
C LEU A 132 -26.33 18.15 28.49
N SER A 133 -27.11 17.10 28.72
CA SER A 133 -28.56 17.10 28.48
C SER A 133 -29.33 18.02 29.44
N LYS A 134 -28.74 18.32 30.61
CA LYS A 134 -29.26 19.25 31.62
C LYS A 134 -28.70 20.67 31.46
N PHE A 135 -27.73 20.84 30.57
CA PHE A 135 -27.11 22.13 30.30
C PHE A 135 -27.91 22.85 29.21
N ASN A 136 -28.49 23.99 29.57
CA ASN A 136 -29.33 24.78 28.67
C ASN A 136 -28.46 25.55 27.68
N PHE A 137 -28.06 24.92 26.59
CA PHE A 137 -27.47 25.65 25.47
C PHE A 137 -28.51 26.62 24.90
N ILE A 138 -28.20 27.91 24.95
CA ILE A 138 -28.88 28.94 24.18
C ILE A 138 -28.45 28.70 22.73
N LEU A 139 -29.13 27.76 22.08
CA LEU A 139 -29.03 27.63 20.64
C LEU A 139 -29.53 28.96 20.09
N LYS A 140 -28.61 29.84 19.66
CA LYS A 140 -28.89 30.91 18.72
C LYS A 140 -29.35 30.22 17.43
N ARG A 141 -30.58 29.71 17.44
CA ARG A 141 -31.37 29.53 16.23
C ARG A 141 -31.62 30.97 15.82
N GLU A 142 -30.67 31.56 15.09
CA GLU A 142 -30.99 32.64 14.17
C GLU A 142 -32.32 32.24 13.54
N SER A 143 -33.35 33.04 13.75
CA SER A 143 -34.72 32.67 13.37
C SER A 143 -34.64 32.26 11.91
N ILE A 144 -34.81 30.95 11.65
CA ILE A 144 -34.68 30.46 10.29
C ILE A 144 -35.79 31.18 9.53
N PRO A 145 -35.48 31.98 8.50
CA PRO A 145 -36.45 32.93 7.95
C PRO A 145 -37.65 32.26 7.26
N TRP A 146 -37.65 30.93 7.18
CA TRP A 146 -38.67 30.13 6.50
C TRP A 146 -39.27 29.13 7.50
N GLY A 147 -40.25 29.60 8.27
CA GLY A 147 -40.95 28.82 9.29
C GLY A 147 -41.88 27.77 8.69
N ASN A 148 -42.37 28.00 7.46
CA ASN A 148 -43.30 27.14 6.75
C ASN A 148 -42.88 26.87 5.28
N LEU A 149 -43.61 25.99 4.60
CA LEU A 149 -43.31 25.56 3.22
C LEU A 149 -43.43 26.73 2.21
N GLU A 150 -44.39 27.62 2.40
CA GLU A 150 -44.70 28.72 1.48
C GLU A 150 -43.57 29.74 1.48
N GLU A 151 -43.19 30.24 2.67
CA GLU A 151 -42.02 31.13 2.84
C GLU A 151 -40.72 30.53 2.28
N TRP A 152 -40.56 29.20 2.42
CA TRP A 152 -39.39 28.51 1.88
C TRP A 152 -39.44 28.43 0.35
N VAL A 153 -40.60 28.15 -0.26
CA VAL A 153 -40.74 28.14 -1.72
C VAL A 153 -40.53 29.53 -2.29
N ASP A 154 -41.17 30.55 -1.72
CA ASP A 154 -41.09 31.94 -2.17
C ASP A 154 -39.64 32.43 -2.15
N HIS A 155 -38.93 32.21 -1.04
CA HIS A 155 -37.52 32.56 -0.94
C HIS A 155 -36.67 31.83 -2.01
N GLY A 156 -36.96 30.56 -2.28
CA GLY A 156 -36.26 29.81 -3.31
C GLY A 156 -36.53 30.32 -4.74
N LEU A 157 -37.72 30.86 -4.99
CA LEU A 157 -38.08 31.48 -6.25
C LEU A 157 -37.44 32.87 -6.40
N ASP A 158 -37.52 33.71 -5.37
CA ASP A 158 -36.96 35.06 -5.34
C ASP A 158 -35.45 35.06 -5.55
N GLU A 159 -34.74 34.13 -4.92
CA GLU A 159 -33.28 33.97 -5.06
C GLU A 159 -32.87 33.19 -6.33
N GLY A 160 -33.82 32.82 -7.19
CA GLY A 160 -33.56 32.14 -8.46
C GLY A 160 -33.01 30.72 -8.31
N PHE A 161 -33.31 30.01 -7.21
CA PHE A 161 -32.85 28.64 -7.00
C PHE A 161 -33.52 27.64 -7.94
N SER A 162 -34.66 27.99 -8.52
CA SER A 162 -35.33 27.20 -9.56
C SER A 162 -34.48 27.02 -10.81
N ASP A 163 -33.51 27.91 -11.09
CA ASP A 163 -32.61 27.83 -12.25
C ASP A 163 -31.33 27.02 -11.98
N LYS A 164 -31.11 26.64 -10.72
CA LYS A 164 -29.96 25.84 -10.28
C LYS A 164 -30.39 24.39 -10.06
N SER A 165 -29.48 23.47 -10.30
CA SER A 165 -29.68 22.08 -9.91
C SER A 165 -29.54 21.91 -8.39
N PRO A 166 -30.18 20.89 -7.80
CA PRO A 166 -30.00 20.53 -6.40
C PRO A 166 -28.53 20.46 -5.95
N VAL A 167 -27.68 19.88 -6.81
CA VAL A 167 -26.24 19.71 -6.56
C VAL A 167 -25.49 21.04 -6.57
N GLU A 168 -25.86 21.98 -7.44
CA GLU A 168 -25.27 23.33 -7.47
C GLU A 168 -25.61 24.11 -6.18
N ILE A 169 -26.84 23.98 -5.69
CA ILE A 169 -27.27 24.68 -4.45
C ILE A 169 -26.61 24.05 -3.23
N GLU A 170 -26.53 22.71 -3.16
CA GLU A 170 -25.87 22.00 -2.06
C GLU A 170 -24.38 22.34 -1.94
N ASN A 171 -23.71 22.54 -3.08
CA ASN A 171 -22.30 22.89 -3.15
C ASN A 171 -22.02 24.39 -3.26
N SER A 172 -23.06 25.23 -3.15
CA SER A 172 -22.90 26.68 -3.24
C SER A 172 -21.99 27.20 -2.12
N GLN A 173 -21.21 28.25 -2.41
CA GLN A 173 -20.40 28.92 -1.39
C GLN A 173 -21.27 29.75 -0.43
N ASP A 174 -22.45 30.16 -0.90
CA ASP A 174 -23.43 30.89 -0.13
C ASP A 174 -24.05 29.97 0.94
N SER A 175 -23.88 30.33 2.22
CA SER A 175 -24.43 29.59 3.35
C SER A 175 -25.96 29.61 3.39
N THR A 176 -26.60 30.67 2.90
CA THR A 176 -28.06 30.79 2.86
C THR A 176 -28.64 29.77 1.89
N GLN A 177 -28.10 29.69 0.67
CA GLN A 177 -28.44 28.67 -0.33
C GLN A 177 -28.34 27.24 0.22
N ARG A 178 -27.20 26.90 0.84
CA ARG A 178 -27.00 25.56 1.43
C ARG A 178 -27.98 25.28 2.56
N SER A 179 -28.24 26.29 3.41
CA SER A 179 -29.17 26.15 4.53
C SER A 179 -30.60 25.94 4.05
N TRP A 180 -30.99 26.67 3.00
CA TRP A 180 -32.28 26.53 2.34
C TRP A 180 -32.47 25.13 1.78
N TYR A 181 -31.49 24.63 1.03
CA TYR A 181 -31.54 23.27 0.48
C TYR A 181 -31.59 22.20 1.56
N ARG A 182 -30.71 22.28 2.57
CA ARG A 182 -30.69 21.33 3.71
C ARG A 182 -32.00 21.34 4.48
N MET A 183 -32.63 22.51 4.64
CA MET A 183 -33.95 22.61 5.27
C MET A 183 -35.00 21.90 4.43
N GLY A 184 -35.02 22.16 3.12
CA GLY A 184 -35.91 21.51 2.18
C GLY A 184 -35.79 19.99 2.19
N CYS A 185 -34.56 19.45 2.23
CA CYS A 185 -34.29 18.03 2.44
C CYS A 185 -34.89 17.52 3.75
N ARG A 186 -34.56 18.17 4.88
CA ARG A 186 -34.96 17.74 6.22
C ARG A 186 -36.48 17.71 6.40
N LYS A 187 -37.17 18.68 5.82
CA LYS A 187 -38.64 18.83 5.89
C LYS A 187 -39.37 18.11 4.74
N LYS A 188 -38.64 17.48 3.81
CA LYS A 188 -39.17 16.86 2.58
C LYS A 188 -39.91 17.85 1.65
N TRP A 189 -39.59 19.14 1.76
CA TRP A 189 -40.20 20.20 0.95
C TRP A 189 -39.66 20.29 -0.47
N LEU A 190 -38.46 19.75 -0.73
CA LEU A 190 -37.87 19.72 -2.07
C LEU A 190 -38.76 19.03 -3.11
N ASN A 191 -39.61 18.09 -2.70
CA ASN A 191 -40.55 17.43 -3.60
C ASN A 191 -41.61 18.40 -4.18
N ASN A 192 -41.87 19.51 -3.47
CA ASN A 192 -42.79 20.57 -3.88
C ASN A 192 -42.08 21.70 -4.63
N PHE A 193 -40.76 21.64 -4.77
CA PHE A 193 -39.97 22.67 -5.46
C PHE A 193 -39.59 22.20 -6.87
N SER A 194 -40.01 22.96 -7.88
CA SER A 194 -39.72 22.64 -9.27
C SER A 194 -38.38 23.23 -9.71
N PHE A 195 -37.33 22.41 -9.69
CA PHE A 195 -36.06 22.75 -10.33
C PHE A 195 -36.21 22.70 -11.86
N LYS A 196 -35.81 23.75 -12.58
CA LYS A 196 -35.64 23.68 -14.03
C LYS A 196 -34.59 22.62 -14.32
N LYS A 197 -35.04 21.47 -14.84
CA LYS A 197 -34.13 20.44 -15.34
C LYS A 197 -33.35 21.04 -16.50
N LYS A 198 -32.12 21.51 -16.25
CA LYS A 198 -31.12 21.75 -17.31
C LYS A 198 -30.73 20.40 -17.91
N LYS A 199 -31.65 19.76 -18.65
CA LYS A 199 -31.30 18.65 -19.54
C LYS A 199 -30.68 19.26 -20.79
N LYS A 200 -29.47 19.81 -20.66
CA LYS A 200 -28.60 19.90 -21.83
C LYS A 200 -28.06 18.47 -22.03
N THR A 201 -28.88 17.59 -22.62
CA THR A 201 -28.38 16.29 -23.05
C THR A 201 -27.29 16.58 -24.06
N LEU A 202 -26.03 16.32 -23.71
CA LEU A 202 -24.85 16.53 -24.55
C LEU A 202 -24.99 15.91 -25.95
N PHE A 203 -25.82 14.88 -26.06
CA PHE A 203 -26.18 14.23 -27.31
C PHE A 203 -27.69 14.07 -27.30
N SER A 204 -28.41 14.58 -28.28
CA SER A 204 -29.87 14.44 -28.33
C SER A 204 -30.28 13.09 -28.92
N ASP A 205 -29.55 12.61 -29.93
CA ASP A 205 -29.82 11.37 -30.66
C ASP A 205 -28.55 10.49 -30.87
N TYR A 206 -28.74 9.34 -31.51
CA TYR A 206 -27.66 8.38 -31.81
C TYR A 206 -26.65 8.93 -32.83
N SER A 207 -27.07 9.80 -33.75
CA SER A 207 -26.23 10.34 -34.81
C SER A 207 -25.19 11.30 -34.23
N GLU A 208 -25.62 12.24 -33.39
CA GLU A 208 -24.74 13.17 -32.67
C GLU A 208 -23.76 12.41 -31.75
N TRP A 209 -24.29 11.45 -30.99
CA TRP A 209 -23.48 10.60 -30.12
C TRP A 209 -22.44 9.81 -30.91
N ARG A 210 -22.85 9.16 -32.01
CA ARG A 210 -21.93 8.36 -32.85
C ARG A 210 -20.87 9.23 -33.50
N LYS A 211 -21.24 10.39 -34.03
CA LYS A 211 -20.32 11.34 -34.65
C LYS A 211 -19.25 11.76 -33.65
N HIS A 212 -19.65 12.19 -32.44
CA HIS A 212 -18.71 12.54 -31.38
C HIS A 212 -17.77 11.37 -31.03
N GLY A 213 -18.30 10.15 -30.90
CA GLY A 213 -17.46 8.98 -30.60
C GLY A 213 -16.44 8.65 -31.69
N LEU A 214 -16.77 8.92 -32.96
CA LEU A 214 -15.84 8.76 -34.08
C LEU A 214 -14.80 9.89 -34.10
N ASP A 215 -15.24 11.14 -33.97
CA ASP A 215 -14.38 12.33 -34.01
C ASP A 215 -13.37 12.33 -32.85
N SER A 216 -13.77 11.84 -31.66
CA SER A 216 -12.90 11.69 -30.50
C SER A 216 -12.06 10.40 -30.50
N GLY A 217 -12.17 9.56 -31.53
CA GLY A 217 -11.38 8.33 -31.62
C GLY A 217 -11.74 7.24 -30.60
N TYR A 218 -12.93 7.28 -29.98
CA TYR A 218 -13.33 6.31 -28.96
C TYR A 218 -13.48 4.89 -29.51
N ARG A 219 -13.61 4.75 -30.83
CA ARG A 219 -13.70 3.46 -31.52
C ARG A 219 -12.52 2.53 -31.22
N SER A 220 -11.31 3.06 -31.04
CA SER A 220 -10.11 2.29 -30.74
C SER A 220 -9.83 2.16 -29.24
N ARG A 221 -10.68 2.72 -28.38
CA ARG A 221 -10.49 2.66 -26.92
C ARG A 221 -11.20 1.46 -26.32
N ASN A 222 -10.62 0.92 -25.25
CA ASN A 222 -11.27 -0.11 -24.46
C ASN A 222 -12.52 0.48 -23.77
N PRO A 223 -13.71 -0.14 -23.89
CA PRO A 223 -14.94 0.28 -23.18
C PRO A 223 -14.72 0.58 -21.69
N THR A 224 -13.99 -0.27 -20.97
CA THR A 224 -13.72 -0.07 -19.53
C THR A 224 -12.82 1.13 -19.26
N SER A 225 -11.99 1.56 -20.23
CA SER A 225 -11.20 2.79 -20.11
C SER A 225 -12.07 4.03 -20.25
N LEU A 226 -13.07 4.02 -21.14
CA LEU A 226 -14.01 5.14 -21.31
C LEU A 226 -14.93 5.29 -20.09
N GLU A 227 -15.39 4.17 -19.53
CA GLU A 227 -16.17 4.13 -18.28
C GLU A 227 -15.42 4.78 -17.10
N ARG A 228 -14.10 4.58 -17.05
CA ARG A 228 -13.23 5.06 -15.97
C ARG A 228 -12.47 6.34 -16.33
N SER A 229 -12.79 6.99 -17.44
CA SER A 229 -12.07 8.18 -17.87
C SER A 229 -12.23 9.31 -16.83
N GLU A 230 -11.18 10.12 -16.64
CA GLU A 230 -11.30 11.32 -15.82
C GLU A 230 -12.15 12.39 -16.53
N ASP A 231 -12.14 12.40 -17.87
CA ASP A 231 -12.96 13.29 -18.67
C ASP A 231 -14.45 12.96 -18.48
N LYS A 232 -15.20 13.98 -18.04
CA LYS A 232 -16.64 13.89 -17.80
C LYS A 232 -17.42 13.69 -19.11
N ILE A 233 -16.94 14.23 -20.23
CA ILE A 233 -17.59 14.09 -21.54
C ILE A 233 -17.45 12.65 -22.02
N GLU A 234 -16.27 12.05 -21.89
CA GLU A 234 -16.01 10.64 -22.21
C GLU A 234 -16.91 9.69 -21.43
N ARG A 235 -16.96 9.86 -20.10
CA ARG A 235 -17.84 9.07 -19.23
C ARG A 235 -19.31 9.27 -19.58
N SER A 236 -19.73 10.51 -19.75
CA SER A 236 -21.13 10.82 -20.09
C SER A 236 -21.54 10.21 -21.43
N TRP A 237 -20.64 10.25 -22.41
CA TRP A 237 -20.82 9.59 -23.70
C TRP A 237 -20.97 8.08 -23.50
N TYR A 238 -20.06 7.44 -22.76
CA TYR A 238 -20.12 6.00 -22.50
C TYR A 238 -21.41 5.59 -21.77
N ASP A 239 -21.73 6.25 -20.66
CA ASP A 239 -22.91 5.98 -19.84
C ASP A 239 -24.21 6.13 -20.63
N LYS A 240 -24.31 7.18 -21.44
CA LYS A 240 -25.45 7.37 -22.34
C LYS A 240 -25.52 6.25 -23.36
N GLY A 241 -24.39 5.88 -23.97
CA GLY A 241 -24.33 4.82 -24.95
C GLY A 241 -24.72 3.44 -24.39
N ILE A 242 -24.38 3.14 -23.13
CA ILE A 242 -24.84 1.94 -22.43
C ILE A 242 -26.35 2.00 -22.18
N ARG A 243 -26.83 3.10 -21.58
CA ARG A 243 -28.24 3.27 -21.19
C ARG A 243 -29.20 3.15 -22.37
N GLU A 244 -28.83 3.74 -23.51
CA GLU A 244 -29.63 3.71 -24.74
C GLU A 244 -29.34 2.48 -25.62
N GLY A 245 -28.42 1.58 -25.21
CA GLY A 245 -28.01 0.41 -25.98
C GLY A 245 -27.20 0.71 -27.25
N TRP A 246 -26.77 1.95 -27.43
CA TRP A 246 -26.02 2.43 -28.60
C TRP A 246 -24.60 1.89 -28.68
N ILE A 247 -23.96 1.57 -27.56
CA ILE A 247 -22.61 0.98 -27.56
C ILE A 247 -22.59 -0.37 -28.31
N LYS A 248 -23.66 -1.17 -28.25
CA LYS A 248 -23.74 -2.43 -29.01
C LYS A 248 -23.77 -2.19 -30.52
N LYS A 249 -24.32 -1.05 -30.96
CA LYS A 249 -24.38 -0.63 -32.37
C LYS A 249 -23.08 0.05 -32.80
N PHE A 250 -22.39 0.69 -31.86
CA PHE A 250 -21.08 1.29 -32.06
C PHE A 250 -20.04 0.18 -32.16
N LYS A 251 -19.66 -0.19 -33.39
CA LYS A 251 -18.63 -1.20 -33.66
C LYS A 251 -17.27 -0.72 -33.12
N MET A 252 -17.05 -0.88 -31.82
CA MET A 252 -15.76 -0.69 -31.17
C MET A 252 -14.78 -1.66 -31.82
N ASP A 253 -13.65 -1.14 -32.28
CA ASP A 253 -12.55 -2.00 -32.67
C ASP A 253 -12.09 -2.65 -31.36
N ARG A 254 -12.40 -3.94 -31.19
CA ARG A 254 -11.88 -4.69 -30.05
C ARG A 254 -10.37 -4.67 -30.21
N VAL A 255 -9.70 -3.73 -29.55
CA VAL A 255 -8.26 -3.81 -29.32
C VAL A 255 -8.08 -5.15 -28.65
N LYS A 256 -7.62 -6.14 -29.43
CA LYS A 256 -7.23 -7.44 -28.91
C LYS A 256 -6.16 -7.09 -27.89
N LYS A 257 -6.52 -7.13 -26.59
CA LYS A 257 -5.62 -6.88 -25.46
C LYS A 257 -4.32 -7.63 -25.77
N ASN A 258 -3.26 -6.89 -26.09
CA ASN A 258 -1.91 -7.37 -26.39
C ASN A 258 -1.85 -8.87 -26.72
N SER A 259 -2.24 -9.23 -27.94
CA SER A 259 -1.86 -10.49 -28.55
C SER A 259 -0.42 -10.47 -29.07
N ASN A 260 0.47 -9.65 -28.48
CA ASN A 260 1.89 -9.68 -28.88
C ASN A 260 2.60 -10.97 -28.49
N LEU A 261 1.91 -11.85 -27.76
CA LEU A 261 2.36 -13.22 -27.49
C LEU A 261 1.24 -14.19 -27.86
N SER A 262 0.76 -14.15 -29.11
CA SER A 262 -0.06 -15.24 -29.64
C SER A 262 0.86 -16.37 -30.09
N PHE A 263 1.20 -17.24 -29.16
CA PHE A 263 1.80 -18.52 -29.51
C PHE A 263 0.74 -19.37 -30.21
N ASN A 264 1.01 -19.77 -31.44
CA ASN A 264 0.08 -20.52 -32.27
C ASN A 264 0.17 -22.02 -31.97
N ASN A 265 1.32 -22.49 -31.47
CA ASN A 265 1.60 -23.88 -31.14
C ASN A 265 2.50 -23.98 -29.89
N LEU A 266 2.73 -25.22 -29.45
CA LEU A 266 3.52 -25.55 -28.28
C LEU A 266 4.99 -25.15 -28.43
N GLU A 267 5.55 -25.36 -29.63
CA GLU A 267 6.95 -25.16 -29.97
C GLU A 267 7.32 -23.67 -29.88
N GLU A 268 6.54 -22.77 -30.46
CA GLU A 268 6.70 -21.31 -30.33
C GLU A 268 6.64 -20.86 -28.86
N TRP A 269 5.74 -21.46 -28.08
CA TRP A 269 5.61 -21.14 -26.65
C TRP A 269 6.82 -21.67 -25.85
N LYS A 270 7.34 -22.86 -26.20
CA LYS A 270 8.55 -23.46 -25.61
C LYS A 270 9.79 -22.64 -25.93
N GLU A 271 10.04 -22.34 -27.20
CA GLU A 271 11.18 -21.54 -27.66
C GLU A 271 11.23 -20.20 -26.95
N TYR A 272 10.10 -19.47 -26.90
CA TYR A 272 10.02 -18.23 -26.15
C TYR A 272 10.32 -18.42 -24.65
N GLY A 273 9.83 -19.51 -24.04
CA GLY A 273 10.13 -19.81 -22.65
C GLY A 273 11.63 -20.02 -22.40
N ILE A 274 12.32 -20.70 -23.31
CA ILE A 274 13.76 -20.97 -23.26
C ILE A 274 14.55 -19.67 -23.49
N GLU A 275 14.19 -18.88 -24.51
CA GLU A 275 14.82 -17.58 -24.78
C GLU A 275 14.74 -16.61 -23.59
N GLN A 276 13.65 -16.68 -22.83
CA GLN A 276 13.46 -15.86 -21.63
C GLN A 276 14.06 -16.48 -20.35
N GLY A 277 14.70 -17.66 -20.45
CA GLY A 277 15.32 -18.36 -19.33
C GLY A 277 14.32 -18.93 -18.30
N TYR A 278 13.09 -19.25 -18.71
CA TYR A 278 12.07 -19.82 -17.82
C TYR A 278 12.29 -21.31 -17.54
N ASP A 279 13.00 -22.00 -18.42
CA ASP A 279 13.49 -23.37 -18.26
C ASP A 279 14.34 -23.51 -17.00
N ASN A 280 15.09 -22.47 -16.63
CA ASN A 280 15.90 -22.38 -15.42
C ASN A 280 15.13 -21.96 -14.16
N ARG A 281 13.79 -21.82 -14.25
CA ARG A 281 12.95 -21.37 -13.16
C ARG A 281 11.92 -22.41 -12.75
N THR A 282 11.48 -22.33 -11.51
CA THR A 282 10.37 -23.14 -11.03
C THR A 282 9.04 -22.60 -11.56
N VAL A 283 8.08 -23.52 -11.77
CA VAL A 283 6.69 -23.19 -12.14
C VAL A 283 6.13 -22.07 -11.27
N SER A 284 6.29 -22.17 -9.94
CA SER A 284 5.81 -21.17 -9.00
C SER A 284 6.48 -19.81 -9.16
N SER A 285 7.78 -19.76 -9.49
CA SER A 285 8.51 -18.51 -9.71
C SER A 285 8.00 -17.76 -10.94
N VAL A 286 7.74 -18.47 -12.04
CA VAL A 286 7.22 -17.86 -13.27
C VAL A 286 5.76 -17.44 -13.10
N ALA A 287 4.94 -18.29 -12.49
CA ALA A 287 3.52 -18.03 -12.23
C ALA A 287 3.28 -16.80 -11.33
N HIS A 288 4.16 -16.56 -10.35
CA HIS A 288 4.07 -15.45 -9.39
C HIS A 288 5.04 -14.31 -9.69
N SER A 289 5.65 -14.29 -10.87
CA SER A 289 6.57 -13.23 -11.24
C SER A 289 5.92 -11.85 -11.15
N LYS A 290 6.70 -10.80 -10.83
CA LYS A 290 6.25 -9.41 -10.91
C LYS A 290 6.06 -8.95 -12.36
N LYS A 291 6.76 -9.54 -13.33
CA LYS A 291 6.65 -9.17 -14.74
C LYS A 291 5.34 -9.71 -15.34
N ALA A 292 4.57 -8.83 -15.97
CA ALA A 292 3.27 -9.20 -16.55
C ALA A 292 3.41 -10.17 -17.74
N SER A 293 4.48 -10.05 -18.53
CA SER A 293 4.80 -10.94 -19.65
C SER A 293 5.00 -12.39 -19.19
N GLU A 294 5.78 -12.61 -18.13
CA GLU A 294 6.06 -13.93 -17.54
C GLU A 294 4.77 -14.62 -17.08
N ARG A 295 3.93 -13.89 -16.33
CA ARG A 295 2.63 -14.41 -15.88
C ARG A 295 1.69 -14.72 -17.05
N SER A 296 1.70 -13.87 -18.08
CA SER A 296 0.85 -14.06 -19.26
C SER A 296 1.26 -15.29 -20.06
N TRP A 297 2.57 -15.47 -20.28
CA TRP A 297 3.14 -16.65 -20.92
C TRP A 297 2.76 -17.93 -20.15
N TYR A 298 2.95 -17.92 -18.82
CA TYR A 298 2.61 -19.07 -17.98
C TYR A 298 1.11 -19.42 -18.06
N ARG A 299 0.22 -18.44 -17.88
CA ARG A 299 -1.23 -18.66 -17.97
C ARG A 299 -1.67 -19.19 -19.32
N LYS A 300 -1.02 -18.73 -20.41
CA LYS A 300 -1.29 -19.24 -21.75
C LYS A 300 -0.93 -20.72 -21.86
N GLY A 301 0.26 -21.09 -21.40
CA GLY A 301 0.67 -22.49 -21.34
C GLY A 301 -0.24 -23.34 -20.46
N GLU A 302 -0.67 -22.83 -19.31
CA GLU A 302 -1.58 -23.53 -18.40
C GLU A 302 -2.96 -23.75 -19.02
N THR A 303 -3.53 -22.72 -19.67
CA THR A 303 -4.84 -22.83 -20.35
C THR A 303 -4.79 -23.79 -21.54
N SER A 304 -3.62 -23.94 -22.17
CA SER A 304 -3.39 -24.85 -23.28
C SER A 304 -2.80 -26.21 -22.86
N GLU A 305 -2.69 -26.47 -21.55
CA GLU A 305 -2.09 -27.68 -20.95
C GLU A 305 -0.60 -27.94 -21.31
N TRP A 306 0.08 -26.96 -21.92
CA TRP A 306 1.47 -27.02 -22.36
C TRP A 306 2.50 -26.97 -21.24
N THR A 307 2.14 -26.46 -20.06
CA THR A 307 3.02 -26.46 -18.88
C THR A 307 3.42 -27.87 -18.44
N GLY A 308 2.65 -28.89 -18.86
CA GLY A 308 2.95 -30.31 -18.73
C GLY A 308 4.24 -30.74 -19.46
N GLU A 309 4.48 -30.14 -20.62
CA GLU A 309 5.53 -30.50 -21.57
C GLU A 309 6.73 -29.54 -21.58
N PHE A 310 6.64 -28.44 -20.85
CA PHE A 310 7.77 -27.55 -20.64
C PHE A 310 8.70 -28.13 -19.57
N ASP A 311 9.97 -28.25 -19.93
CA ASP A 311 11.04 -28.59 -18.99
C ASP A 311 11.39 -27.38 -18.13
N PHE A 312 10.45 -26.96 -17.28
CA PHE A 312 10.79 -26.17 -16.11
C PHE A 312 11.88 -26.93 -15.33
N VAL A 313 12.56 -26.26 -14.40
CA VAL A 313 13.30 -26.96 -13.34
C VAL A 313 12.32 -27.75 -12.48
N ARG A 314 11.78 -28.86 -13.01
CA ARG A 314 11.07 -29.92 -12.32
C ARG A 314 12.14 -30.79 -11.66
N ASN A 315 12.86 -30.19 -10.73
CA ASN A 315 13.43 -30.97 -9.65
C ASN A 315 12.31 -31.29 -8.64
N ILE A 316 11.21 -31.90 -9.11
CA ILE A 316 10.49 -32.87 -8.26
C ILE A 316 11.41 -34.08 -8.23
N ALA A 317 12.47 -33.92 -7.45
CA ALA A 317 13.49 -34.90 -7.29
C ALA A 317 12.74 -36.18 -6.84
N LYS A 318 12.79 -37.25 -7.66
CA LYS A 318 12.04 -38.50 -7.42
C LYS A 318 12.20 -38.92 -5.96
N ASN A 319 11.14 -39.37 -5.29
CA ASN A 319 11.17 -39.76 -3.87
C ASN A 319 12.48 -40.49 -3.50
N GLY A 320 13.37 -39.83 -2.77
CA GLY A 320 14.66 -40.37 -2.35
C GLY A 320 15.92 -39.70 -2.94
N THR A 321 15.83 -38.94 -4.03
CA THR A 321 16.97 -38.17 -4.57
C THR A 321 17.54 -37.17 -3.57
N TRP A 322 16.69 -36.54 -2.76
CA TRP A 322 17.11 -35.65 -1.67
C TRP A 322 17.93 -36.36 -0.57
N LYS A 323 17.92 -37.69 -0.51
CA LYS A 323 18.79 -38.47 0.39
C LYS A 323 20.18 -38.72 -0.20
N ASN A 324 20.36 -38.56 -1.51
CA ASN A 324 21.64 -38.74 -2.17
C ASN A 324 22.50 -37.47 -1.95
N LEU A 325 23.61 -37.61 -1.23
CA LEU A 325 24.48 -36.49 -0.88
C LEU A 325 25.09 -35.82 -2.11
N ASP A 326 25.59 -36.58 -3.09
CA ASP A 326 26.22 -36.03 -4.31
C ASP A 326 25.23 -35.19 -5.12
N TYR A 327 23.98 -35.64 -5.22
CA TYR A 327 22.92 -34.86 -5.87
C TYR A 327 22.68 -33.51 -5.16
N VAL A 328 22.58 -33.53 -3.82
CA VAL A 328 22.31 -32.32 -3.03
C VAL A 328 23.52 -31.37 -3.05
N LEU A 329 24.74 -31.88 -3.09
CA LEU A 329 25.97 -31.08 -3.26
C LEU A 329 26.02 -30.40 -4.63
N LYS A 330 25.79 -31.14 -5.73
CA LYS A 330 25.71 -30.57 -7.08
C LYS A 330 24.66 -29.48 -7.19
N TYR A 331 23.49 -29.73 -6.61
CA TYR A 331 22.39 -28.76 -6.58
C TYR A 331 22.74 -27.52 -5.73
N ALA A 332 23.47 -27.67 -4.63
CA ALA A 332 23.93 -26.54 -3.84
C ALA A 332 24.93 -25.66 -4.62
N VAL A 333 25.87 -26.27 -5.36
CA VAL A 333 26.82 -25.55 -6.21
C VAL A 333 26.10 -24.78 -7.32
N SER A 334 25.10 -25.38 -7.98
CA SER A 334 24.32 -24.67 -8.99
C SER A 334 23.59 -23.48 -8.38
N LEU A 335 22.96 -23.63 -7.21
CA LEU A 335 22.31 -22.52 -6.51
C LEU A 335 23.27 -21.37 -6.18
N ILE A 336 24.47 -21.68 -5.71
CA ILE A 336 25.50 -20.66 -5.41
C ILE A 336 25.85 -19.88 -6.68
N ARG A 337 26.11 -20.58 -7.79
CA ARG A 337 26.45 -19.98 -9.07
C ARG A 337 25.31 -19.15 -9.66
N ASP A 338 24.11 -19.73 -9.73
CA ASP A 338 22.96 -19.13 -10.41
C ASP A 338 22.41 -17.89 -9.67
N ASN A 339 22.74 -17.74 -8.39
CA ASN A 339 22.34 -16.58 -7.58
C ASN A 339 23.52 -15.68 -7.18
N GLU A 340 24.71 -15.91 -7.73
CA GLU A 340 25.93 -15.14 -7.47
C GLU A 340 26.23 -14.98 -5.96
N TRP A 341 26.16 -16.08 -5.21
CA TRP A 341 26.46 -16.07 -3.78
C TRP A 341 27.91 -16.44 -3.52
N ASP A 342 28.57 -15.76 -2.57
CA ASP A 342 29.89 -16.18 -2.10
C ASP A 342 29.82 -17.52 -1.37
N ASN A 343 28.73 -17.76 -0.64
CA ASN A 343 28.53 -18.94 0.21
C ASN A 343 27.05 -19.32 0.29
N LEU A 344 26.77 -20.61 0.55
CA LEU A 344 25.39 -21.11 0.70
C LEU A 344 24.67 -20.44 1.89
N PRO A 345 23.56 -19.70 1.67
CA PRO A 345 22.80 -19.06 2.73
C PRO A 345 22.23 -20.07 3.74
N GLY A 346 21.91 -19.60 4.96
CA GLY A 346 21.27 -20.45 5.97
C GLY A 346 19.84 -20.85 5.59
N GLY A 347 19.33 -21.93 6.19
CA GLY A 347 18.02 -22.50 5.87
C GLY A 347 16.86 -21.51 5.90
N SER A 348 16.80 -20.59 6.88
CA SER A 348 15.75 -19.57 6.96
C SER A 348 15.76 -18.59 5.78
N LYS A 349 16.94 -18.25 5.26
CA LYS A 349 17.08 -17.37 4.08
C LYS A 349 16.69 -18.14 2.81
N LEU A 350 17.12 -19.39 2.67
CA LEU A 350 16.75 -20.25 1.54
C LEU A 350 15.23 -20.50 1.46
N THR A 351 14.57 -20.75 2.59
CA THR A 351 13.11 -20.90 2.65
C THR A 351 12.38 -19.64 2.18
N LYS A 352 12.85 -18.43 2.56
CA LYS A 352 12.28 -17.16 2.08
C LYS A 352 12.47 -16.94 0.59
N LEU A 353 13.53 -17.52 0.01
CA LEU A 353 13.84 -17.48 -1.41
C LEU A 353 13.13 -18.57 -2.23
N GLY A 354 12.30 -19.41 -1.59
CA GLY A 354 11.53 -20.46 -2.27
C GLY A 354 12.22 -21.82 -2.34
N TYR A 355 13.39 -22.00 -1.71
CA TYR A 355 14.16 -23.25 -1.69
C TYR A 355 13.86 -24.11 -0.45
N SER A 356 12.61 -24.13 0.00
CA SER A 356 12.19 -24.80 1.24
C SER A 356 12.42 -26.32 1.21
N SER A 357 12.19 -26.98 0.07
CA SER A 357 12.43 -28.43 -0.08
C SER A 357 13.91 -28.80 0.08
N PHE A 358 14.80 -28.02 -0.52
CA PHE A 358 16.25 -28.20 -0.38
C PHE A 358 16.69 -27.95 1.07
N ALA A 359 16.24 -26.85 1.69
CA ALA A 359 16.56 -26.54 3.08
C ALA A 359 16.09 -27.64 4.04
N GLY A 360 14.88 -28.19 3.82
CA GLY A 360 14.36 -29.32 4.57
C GLY A 360 15.16 -30.60 4.35
N ALA A 361 15.62 -30.88 3.13
CA ALA A 361 16.44 -32.04 2.81
C ALA A 361 17.81 -31.99 3.50
N VAL A 362 18.49 -30.84 3.45
CA VAL A 362 19.77 -30.61 4.14
C VAL A 362 19.61 -30.83 5.64
N GLN A 363 18.57 -30.25 6.23
CA GLN A 363 18.29 -30.39 7.67
C GLN A 363 17.97 -31.83 8.07
N LYS A 364 17.19 -32.55 7.26
CA LYS A 364 16.67 -33.88 7.60
C LYS A 364 17.64 -35.03 7.31
N TYR A 365 18.36 -34.96 6.19
CA TYR A 365 19.15 -36.10 5.68
C TYR A 365 20.66 -35.89 5.76
N HIS A 366 21.14 -34.64 5.80
CA HIS A 366 22.57 -34.33 5.63
C HIS A 366 23.21 -33.67 6.86
N GLY A 367 22.61 -33.84 8.04
CA GLY A 367 23.20 -33.40 9.31
C GLY A 367 23.11 -31.90 9.59
N GLY A 368 22.22 -31.18 8.90
CA GLY A 368 22.04 -29.74 9.08
C GLY A 368 23.02 -28.89 8.29
N PHE A 369 22.78 -27.58 8.27
CA PHE A 369 23.56 -26.63 7.48
C PHE A 369 25.05 -26.51 7.83
N PRO A 370 25.48 -26.57 9.11
CA PRO A 370 26.91 -26.55 9.44
C PRO A 370 27.66 -27.73 8.82
N THR A 371 27.23 -28.95 9.13
CA THR A 371 27.80 -30.20 8.58
C THR A 371 27.75 -30.24 7.06
N PHE A 372 26.66 -29.75 6.47
CA PHE A 372 26.51 -29.73 5.02
C PHE A 372 27.47 -28.75 4.33
N ARG A 373 27.78 -27.61 4.94
CA ARG A 373 28.74 -26.64 4.39
C ARG A 373 30.17 -27.17 4.39
N GLU A 374 30.59 -27.83 5.46
CA GLU A 374 31.91 -28.50 5.51
C GLU A 374 32.06 -29.51 4.36
N ARG A 375 31.00 -30.30 4.11
CA ARG A 375 30.97 -31.24 2.98
C ARG A 375 30.97 -30.54 1.63
N LEU A 376 30.29 -29.40 1.53
CA LEU A 376 30.21 -28.60 0.30
C LEU A 376 31.54 -27.94 -0.04
N GLU A 377 32.26 -27.43 0.95
CA GLU A 377 33.60 -26.88 0.79
C GLU A 377 34.57 -27.94 0.26
N GLY A 378 34.62 -29.11 0.91
CA GLY A 378 35.44 -30.24 0.45
C GLY A 378 35.05 -30.72 -0.95
N TYR A 379 33.76 -30.68 -1.29
CA TYR A 379 33.28 -30.99 -2.64
C TYR A 379 33.78 -29.96 -3.67
N MET A 380 33.71 -28.67 -3.37
CA MET A 380 34.16 -27.61 -4.28
C MET A 380 35.68 -27.60 -4.49
N GLU A 381 36.45 -27.98 -3.47
CA GLU A 381 37.92 -28.08 -3.55
C GLU A 381 38.37 -29.15 -4.55
N GLN A 382 37.70 -30.30 -4.58
CA GLN A 382 37.93 -31.35 -5.59
C GLN A 382 37.76 -30.84 -7.03
N PHE A 383 36.81 -29.93 -7.28
CA PHE A 383 36.62 -29.33 -8.60
C PHE A 383 37.66 -28.26 -8.93
N ARG A 384 38.18 -27.53 -7.94
CA ARG A 384 39.27 -26.56 -8.16
C ARG A 384 40.55 -27.25 -8.58
N GLU A 385 40.92 -28.34 -7.93
CA GLU A 385 42.11 -29.12 -8.27
C GLU A 385 41.96 -29.81 -9.63
N SER A 386 40.78 -30.34 -9.95
CA SER A 386 40.53 -31.00 -11.23
C SER A 386 40.46 -30.01 -12.40
N GLY A 387 39.89 -28.83 -12.21
CA GLY A 387 39.80 -27.79 -13.24
C GLY A 387 41.12 -27.09 -13.55
N GLY A 388 41.99 -26.90 -12.55
CA GLY A 388 43.33 -26.33 -12.74
C GLY A 388 44.23 -27.20 -13.63
N ASN A 389 44.15 -28.52 -13.46
CA ASN A 389 44.93 -29.47 -14.26
C ASN A 389 44.43 -29.59 -15.71
N GLN A 390 43.12 -29.48 -15.94
CA GLN A 390 42.56 -29.45 -17.30
C GLN A 390 42.90 -28.16 -18.04
N LEU A 391 42.92 -27.01 -17.36
CA LEU A 391 43.33 -25.75 -17.99
C LEU A 391 44.83 -25.72 -18.27
N GLY A 392 45.65 -26.30 -17.36
CA GLY A 392 47.08 -26.48 -17.56
C GLY A 392 47.41 -27.34 -18.78
N SER A 393 46.77 -28.51 -18.92
CA SER A 393 46.96 -29.35 -20.11
C SER A 393 46.51 -28.68 -21.41
N LEU A 394 45.44 -27.88 -21.36
CA LEU A 394 44.92 -27.18 -22.53
C LEU A 394 45.81 -25.99 -22.93
N LEU A 395 46.51 -25.38 -21.97
CA LEU A 395 47.52 -24.35 -22.21
C LEU A 395 48.84 -24.96 -22.70
N ASP A 396 49.27 -26.10 -22.18
CA ASP A 396 50.46 -26.81 -22.67
C ASP A 396 50.29 -27.27 -24.13
N ASP A 397 49.09 -27.76 -24.50
CA ASP A 397 48.76 -28.10 -25.89
C ASP A 397 48.72 -26.85 -26.81
N TYR A 398 48.41 -25.67 -26.27
CA TYR A 398 48.31 -24.43 -27.04
C TYR A 398 49.66 -23.70 -27.17
N VAL A 399 50.55 -23.81 -26.18
CA VAL A 399 51.86 -23.12 -26.16
C VAL A 399 52.97 -24.00 -26.77
N GLY A 400 52.82 -25.33 -26.78
CA GLY A 400 53.81 -26.27 -27.34
C GLY A 400 53.74 -26.50 -28.86
N GLY A 401 52.93 -25.72 -29.60
CA GLY A 401 52.58 -26.00 -31.00
C GLY A 401 53.58 -25.55 -32.09
N ASP A 402 54.56 -24.69 -31.79
CA ASP A 402 55.36 -23.99 -32.82
C ASP A 402 56.89 -24.19 -32.68
N GLU A 403 57.35 -25.42 -32.42
CA GLU A 403 58.73 -25.82 -32.71
C GLU A 403 58.76 -26.95 -33.75
N LYS A 404 58.55 -26.60 -35.02
CA LYS A 404 58.96 -27.41 -36.18
C LYS A 404 59.43 -26.56 -37.35
#